data_AF-W0DRM1-F1
#
_entry.id   AF-W0DRM1-F1
#
_cell.length_a   1.000
_cell.length_b   1.000
_cell.length_c   1.000
_cell.angle_alpha   90.00
_cell.angle_beta   90.00
_cell.angle_gamma   90.00
#
_symmetry.space_group_name_H-M   'P 1'
#
loop_
_entity.id
_entity.type
_entity.pdbx_description
1 polymer ?
#
loop_
_entity_poly.entity_id
_entity_poly.type
_entity_poly.pdbx_seq_one_letter_code
_entity_poly.pdbx_strand_id
1 'polypeptide(L)'
;MTDIASRLQPIRAGLADLQRELTEVGQPSLAQRAQDLLRELDALTDIPDAAPRPARRPKSAHRRDEVEKCPRCTIRSLHPVPDQVREGTDGAEEMLWHCSSCGFEEWRGDA
;
A
#
# COMPACT_ATOMS: atom_id res chain seq x y z
N MET A 1 15.37 -5.89 -14.18
CA MET A 1 14.14 -5.34 -13.58
C MET A 1 12.99 -5.70 -14.49
N THR A 2 12.22 -6.75 -14.17
CA THR A 2 11.00 -7.05 -14.93
C THR A 2 9.99 -5.96 -14.66
N ASP A 3 9.65 -5.25 -15.73
CA ASP A 3 8.65 -4.20 -15.77
C ASP A 3 7.31 -4.73 -15.25
N ILE A 4 6.76 -4.06 -14.24
CA ILE A 4 5.53 -4.49 -13.54
C ILE A 4 4.35 -4.49 -14.52
N ALA A 5 4.31 -3.53 -15.46
CA ALA A 5 3.27 -3.47 -16.48
C ALA A 5 3.31 -4.72 -17.39
N SER A 6 4.51 -5.17 -17.76
CA SER A 6 4.69 -6.41 -18.53
C SER A 6 4.19 -7.67 -17.82
N ARG A 7 4.24 -7.71 -16.48
CA ARG A 7 3.70 -8.84 -15.68
C ARG A 7 2.18 -8.76 -15.49
N LEU A 8 1.59 -7.57 -15.57
CA LEU A 8 0.15 -7.35 -15.42
C LEU A 8 -0.63 -7.58 -16.72
N GLN A 9 0.01 -7.47 -17.89
CA GLN A 9 -0.58 -7.77 -19.20
C GLN A 9 -1.34 -9.11 -19.29
N PRO A 10 -0.76 -10.26 -18.91
CA PRO A 10 -1.49 -11.54 -18.97
C PRO A 10 -2.71 -11.57 -18.03
N ILE A 11 -2.66 -10.85 -16.91
CA ILE A 11 -3.78 -10.76 -15.97
C ILE A 11 -4.92 -9.92 -16.55
N ARG A 12 -4.61 -8.81 -17.23
CA ARG A 12 -5.61 -8.02 -17.98
C ARG A 12 -6.29 -8.83 -19.06
N ALA A 13 -5.52 -9.56 -19.87
CA ALA A 13 -6.06 -10.39 -20.93
C ALA A 13 -7.04 -11.44 -20.37
N GLY A 14 -6.64 -12.15 -19.32
CA GLY A 14 -7.50 -13.15 -18.68
C GLY A 14 -8.79 -12.59 -18.09
N LEU A 15 -8.75 -11.39 -17.48
CA LEU A 15 -9.96 -10.74 -16.95
C LEU A 15 -10.90 -10.25 -18.06
N ALA A 16 -10.36 -9.76 -19.18
CA ALA A 16 -11.16 -9.35 -20.34
C ALA A 16 -11.84 -10.55 -21.01
N ASP A 17 -11.13 -11.68 -21.14
CA ASP A 17 -11.70 -12.92 -21.65
C ASP A 17 -12.81 -13.45 -20.72
N LEU A 18 -12.57 -13.44 -19.40
CA LEU A 18 -13.58 -13.84 -18.41
C LEU A 18 -14.83 -12.93 -18.45
N GLN A 19 -14.65 -11.61 -18.61
CA GLN A 19 -15.78 -10.69 -18.76
C GLN A 19 -16.65 -11.05 -19.98
N ARG A 20 -16.01 -11.38 -21.11
CA ARG A 20 -16.73 -11.77 -22.33
C ARG A 20 -17.52 -13.06 -22.10
N GLU A 21 -16.88 -14.09 -21.55
CA GLU A 21 -17.53 -15.38 -21.25
C GLU A 21 -18.74 -15.19 -20.31
N LEU A 22 -18.58 -14.40 -19.25
CA LEU A 22 -19.67 -14.13 -18.30
C LEU A 22 -20.83 -13.34 -18.93
N THR A 23 -20.53 -12.48 -19.90
CA THR A 23 -21.56 -11.74 -20.66
C THR A 23 -22.33 -12.69 -21.57
N GLU A 24 -21.64 -13.59 -22.26
CA GLU A 24 -22.24 -14.60 -23.14
C GLU A 24 -23.10 -15.61 -22.38
N VAL A 25 -22.69 -16.00 -21.17
CA VAL A 25 -23.43 -16.91 -20.28
C VAL A 25 -24.59 -16.19 -19.55
N GLY A 26 -24.77 -14.88 -19.76
CA GLY A 26 -25.88 -14.13 -19.18
C GLY A 26 -25.72 -13.86 -17.68
N GLN A 27 -24.49 -13.70 -17.20
CA GLN A 27 -24.14 -13.36 -15.81
C GLN A 27 -23.65 -11.90 -15.72
N PRO A 28 -24.56 -10.91 -15.87
CA PRO A 28 -24.18 -9.50 -15.97
C PRO A 28 -23.52 -8.95 -14.72
N SER A 29 -23.88 -9.45 -13.52
CA SER A 29 -23.26 -9.03 -12.26
C SER A 29 -21.80 -9.47 -12.15
N LEU A 30 -21.48 -10.68 -12.62
CA LEU A 30 -20.12 -11.20 -12.64
C LEU A 30 -19.28 -10.56 -13.74
N ALA A 31 -19.87 -10.31 -14.92
CA ALA A 31 -19.22 -9.54 -15.98
C ALA A 31 -18.88 -8.12 -15.51
N GLN A 32 -19.79 -7.46 -14.81
CA GLN A 32 -19.55 -6.14 -14.22
C GLN A 32 -18.41 -6.20 -13.19
N ARG A 33 -18.37 -7.25 -12.36
CA ARG A 33 -17.29 -7.44 -11.39
C ARG A 33 -15.92 -7.62 -12.06
N ALA A 34 -15.85 -8.36 -13.17
CA ALA A 34 -14.62 -8.50 -13.96
C ALA A 34 -14.17 -7.15 -14.56
N GLN A 35 -15.12 -6.34 -15.04
CA GLN A 35 -14.85 -5.00 -15.55
C GLN A 35 -14.34 -4.04 -14.46
N ASP A 36 -14.89 -4.12 -13.24
CA ASP A 36 -14.42 -3.32 -12.10
C ASP A 36 -12.97 -3.68 -11.74
N LEU A 37 -12.63 -4.97 -11.72
CA LEU A 37 -11.26 -5.45 -11.48
C LEU A 37 -10.27 -4.98 -12.55
N LEU A 38 -10.68 -4.94 -13.83
CA LEU A 38 -9.87 -4.38 -14.91
C LEU A 38 -9.56 -2.90 -14.65
N ARG A 39 -10.57 -2.11 -14.24
CA ARG A 39 -10.42 -0.69 -13.93
C ARG A 39 -9.49 -0.43 -12.75
N GLU A 40 -9.60 -1.25 -11.70
CA GLU A 40 -8.67 -1.21 -10.56
C GLU A 40 -7.23 -1.50 -11.00
N LEU A 41 -7.04 -2.49 -11.88
CA LEU A 41 -5.73 -2.85 -12.41
C LEU A 41 -5.12 -1.72 -13.27
N ASP A 42 -5.95 -1.01 -14.03
CA ASP A 42 -5.52 0.14 -14.83
C ASP A 42 -5.14 1.32 -13.93
N ALA A 43 -5.95 1.64 -12.92
CA ALA A 43 -5.65 2.69 -11.95
C ALA A 43 -4.32 2.47 -11.21
N LEU A 44 -3.96 1.22 -10.93
CA LEU A 44 -2.68 0.87 -10.30
C LEU A 44 -1.48 1.07 -11.23
N THR A 45 -1.67 1.04 -12.54
CA THR A 45 -0.60 1.30 -13.52
C THR A 45 -0.55 2.73 -14.03
N ASP A 46 -1.65 3.46 -13.92
CA ASP A 46 -1.80 4.83 -14.42
C ASP A 46 -1.46 5.89 -13.36
N ILE A 47 -0.88 5.48 -12.22
CA ILE A 47 -0.33 6.41 -11.23
C ILE A 47 0.81 7.19 -11.92
N PRO A 48 0.63 8.49 -12.22
CA PRO A 48 1.71 9.29 -12.75
C PRO A 48 2.77 9.41 -11.65
N ASP A 49 4.01 9.07 -11.99
CA ASP A 49 5.20 9.37 -11.21
C ASP A 49 5.42 10.90 -11.20
N ALA A 50 4.53 11.67 -10.55
CA ALA A 50 4.70 13.09 -10.28
C ALA A 50 3.56 13.65 -9.41
N ALA A 51 3.52 13.30 -8.14
CA ALA A 51 3.01 14.27 -7.15
C ALA A 51 4.13 15.30 -6.89
N PRO A 52 3.89 16.62 -6.98
CA PRO A 52 4.88 17.61 -6.62
C PRO A 52 5.23 17.43 -5.14
N ARG A 53 6.50 17.15 -4.87
CA ARG A 53 7.03 17.04 -3.51
C ARG A 53 6.69 18.31 -2.74
N PRO A 54 5.97 18.23 -1.61
CA PRO A 54 5.86 19.37 -0.71
C PRO A 54 7.27 19.81 -0.31
N ALA A 55 7.48 21.14 -0.28
CA ALA A 55 8.75 21.75 0.07
C ALA A 55 9.27 21.14 1.38
N ARG A 56 10.47 20.56 1.32
CA ARG A 56 11.11 19.94 2.48
C ARG A 56 11.30 21.00 3.56
N ARG A 57 10.52 20.91 4.64
CA ARG A 57 10.94 21.48 5.93
C ARG A 57 12.31 20.88 6.29
N PRO A 58 13.25 21.67 6.84
CA PRO A 58 14.55 21.17 7.24
C PRO A 58 14.32 20.05 8.26
N LYS A 59 14.75 18.84 7.89
CA LYS A 59 14.68 17.67 8.76
C LYS A 59 15.56 17.97 9.97
N SER A 60 14.97 17.93 11.16
CA SER A 60 15.75 17.67 12.36
C SER A 60 16.58 16.43 12.09
N ALA A 61 17.88 16.55 12.33
CA ALA A 61 18.83 15.46 12.15
C ALA A 61 18.60 14.42 13.26
N HIS A 62 17.51 13.65 13.19
CA HIS A 62 17.48 12.39 13.90
C HIS A 62 18.56 11.51 13.28
N ARG A 63 19.50 11.13 14.13
CA ARG A 63 20.55 10.15 13.83
C ARG A 63 19.90 8.96 13.13
N ARG A 64 20.60 8.43 12.13
CA ARG A 64 20.23 7.18 11.45
C ARG A 64 20.51 6.00 12.38
N ASP A 65 19.96 6.04 13.58
CA ASP A 65 20.05 4.93 14.51
C ASP A 65 19.10 3.85 13.99
N GLU A 66 19.71 2.72 13.68
CA GLU A 66 19.15 1.39 13.46
C GLU A 66 17.73 1.35 12.87
N VAL A 67 17.65 1.11 11.56
CA VAL A 67 16.40 0.78 10.89
C VAL A 67 15.86 -0.53 11.47
N GLU A 68 15.00 -0.43 12.48
CA GLU A 68 14.43 -1.57 13.19
C GLU A 68 13.53 -2.37 12.24
N LYS A 69 13.93 -3.62 11.99
CA LYS A 69 13.15 -4.54 11.16
C LYS A 69 11.87 -4.92 11.89
N CYS A 70 10.79 -5.15 11.15
CA CYS A 70 9.56 -5.66 11.73
C CYS A 70 9.84 -6.97 12.48
N PRO A 71 9.54 -7.06 13.79
CA PRO A 71 9.82 -8.24 14.59
C PRO A 71 8.97 -9.45 14.16
N ARG A 72 7.89 -9.21 13.41
CA ARG A 72 6.97 -10.25 12.96
C ARG A 72 7.39 -10.91 11.65
N CYS A 73 7.72 -10.12 10.62
CA CYS A 73 8.06 -10.67 9.30
C CYS A 73 9.55 -10.53 8.95
N THR A 74 10.28 -9.59 9.56
CA THR A 74 11.68 -9.25 9.27
C THR A 74 12.00 -8.79 7.83
N ILE A 75 10.97 -8.69 6.96
CA ILE A 75 11.12 -8.33 5.53
C ILE A 75 11.34 -6.82 5.36
N ARG A 76 10.52 -6.01 6.01
CA ARG A 76 10.59 -4.54 5.99
C ARG A 76 10.63 -3.99 7.40
N SER A 77 11.02 -2.72 7.49
CA SER A 77 11.03 -1.97 8.74
C SER A 77 9.63 -1.63 9.20
N LEU A 78 9.50 -1.39 10.49
CA LEU A 78 8.35 -0.67 11.03
C LEU A 78 8.51 0.80 10.66
N HIS A 79 7.39 1.44 10.29
CA HIS A 79 7.37 2.84 9.93
C HIS A 79 6.36 3.58 10.80
N PRO A 80 6.71 4.80 11.27
CA PRO A 80 5.77 5.62 12.03
C PRO A 80 4.63 6.09 11.13
N VAL A 81 3.41 6.10 11.66
CA VAL A 81 2.20 6.60 11.01
C VAL A 81 1.88 7.97 11.65
N PRO A 82 2.30 9.09 11.03
CA PRO A 82 2.33 10.41 11.67
C PRO A 82 0.96 10.96 12.05
N ASP A 83 -0.11 10.49 11.40
CA ASP A 83 -1.48 10.95 11.68
C ASP A 83 -2.19 10.09 12.75
N GLN A 84 -1.54 9.06 13.27
CA GLN A 84 -2.09 8.12 14.25
C GLN A 84 -1.30 8.21 15.55
N VAL A 85 -1.65 9.23 16.33
CA VAL A 85 -1.04 9.56 17.62
C VAL A 85 -2.10 9.49 18.71
N ARG A 86 -1.76 8.94 19.87
CA ARG A 86 -2.64 8.83 21.04
C ARG A 86 -1.89 9.20 22.31
N GLU A 87 -2.63 9.60 23.33
CA GLU A 87 -2.08 9.73 24.68
C GLU A 87 -2.02 8.33 25.32
N GLY A 88 -0.81 7.91 25.67
CA GLY A 88 -0.54 6.66 26.36
C GLY A 88 -1.00 6.68 27.82
N THR A 89 -0.96 5.53 28.48
CA THR A 89 -1.43 5.37 29.88
C THR A 89 -0.65 6.21 30.89
N ASP A 90 0.58 6.60 30.56
CA ASP A 90 1.46 7.40 31.42
C ASP A 90 1.40 8.91 31.09
N GLY A 91 0.48 9.32 30.19
CA GLY A 91 0.38 10.70 29.68
C GLY A 91 1.44 11.04 28.62
N ALA A 92 2.24 10.07 28.18
CA ALA A 92 3.20 10.22 27.09
C ALA A 92 2.52 10.08 25.73
N GLU A 93 2.97 10.84 24.75
CA GLU A 93 2.46 10.76 23.39
C GLU A 93 3.00 9.49 22.69
N GLU A 94 2.09 8.59 22.31
CA GLU A 94 2.40 7.37 21.57
C GLU A 94 1.98 7.50 20.11
N MET A 95 2.85 7.08 19.21
CA MET A 95 2.56 7.01 17.78
C MET A 95 2.40 5.56 17.33
N LEU A 96 1.50 5.32 16.39
CA LEU A 96 1.36 4.01 15.76
C LEU A 96 2.51 3.77 14.79
N TRP A 97 3.11 2.59 14.89
CA TRP A 97 4.07 2.06 13.95
C TRP A 97 3.46 0.89 13.19
N HIS A 98 3.55 0.93 11.87
CA HIS A 98 2.94 -0.06 10.98
C HIS A 98 3.96 -0.68 10.02
N CYS A 99 3.90 -1.99 9.84
CA CYS A 99 4.66 -2.72 8.84
C CYS A 99 3.85 -2.93 7.56
N SER A 100 4.28 -2.31 6.46
CA SER A 100 3.63 -2.43 5.14
C SER A 100 3.71 -3.82 4.48
N SER A 101 4.49 -4.75 5.05
CA SER A 101 4.61 -6.11 4.49
C SER A 101 3.65 -7.11 5.12
N CYS A 102 3.44 -7.06 6.44
CA CYS A 102 2.62 -8.04 7.14
C CYS A 102 1.46 -7.43 7.94
N GLY A 103 1.29 -6.11 7.93
CA GLY A 103 0.24 -5.42 8.67
C GLY A 103 0.45 -5.44 10.19
N PHE A 104 1.67 -5.69 10.68
CA PHE A 104 1.96 -5.61 12.10
C PHE A 104 1.90 -4.15 12.57
N GLU A 105 1.22 -3.92 13.69
CA GLU A 105 0.96 -2.63 14.28
C GLU A 105 1.40 -2.62 15.75
N GLU A 106 2.07 -1.55 16.16
CA GLU A 106 2.55 -1.35 17.52
C GLU A 106 2.52 0.13 17.89
N TRP A 107 2.09 0.45 19.10
CA TRP A 107 2.13 1.81 19.63
C TRP A 107 3.44 2.01 20.39
N ARG A 108 4.15 3.10 20.10
CA ARG A 108 5.44 3.42 20.75
C ARG A 108 5.45 4.88 21.16
N GLY A 109 5.94 5.17 22.36
CA GLY A 109 6.19 6.53 22.81
C GLY A 109 7.28 7.21 21.98
N ASP A 110 7.12 8.50 21.67
CA ASP A 110 8.24 9.35 21.24
C ASP A 110 9.11 9.59 22.49
N ALA A 111 10.32 9.03 22.52
CA ALA A 111 11.21 9.07 23.69
C ALA A 111 12.16 10.27 23.65
#